data_AF-A0A7L2DE45-F1
#
_entry.id   AF-A0A7L2DE45-F1
#
_cell.length_a   1.000
_cell.length_b   1.000
_cell.length_c   1.000
_cell.angle_alpha   90.00
_cell.angle_beta   90.00
_cell.angle_gamma   90.00
#
_symmetry.space_group_name_H-M   'P 1'
#
loop_
_entity.id
_entity.type
_entity.pdbx_description
1 polymer ?
#
loop_
_entity_poly.entity_id
_entity_poly.type
_entity_poly.pdbx_seq_one_letter_code
_entity_poly.pdbx_strand_id
1 'polypeptide(L)' 'MADSHLNALLPMLRRCSHLRFLGLYGNPLSTAVLKDLLLKSLELPDLHKVVYPFPVDCYKREPP' A
#
# COMPACT_ATOMS: atom_id res chain seq x y z
N MET A 1 -10.55 -7.38 -1.94
CA MET A 1 -11.28 -6.12 -2.25
C MET A 1 -10.41 -4.89 -2.04
N ALA A 2 -9.76 -4.73 -0.88
CA ALA A 2 -8.82 -3.61 -0.69
C ALA A 2 -7.60 -3.67 -1.64
N ASP A 3 -7.02 -4.86 -1.83
CA ASP A 3 -5.90 -5.07 -2.75
C ASP A 3 -6.21 -4.66 -4.19
N SER A 4 -7.43 -4.95 -4.68
CA SER A 4 -7.86 -4.57 -6.03
C SER A 4 -8.07 -3.06 -6.18
N HIS A 5 -8.58 -2.39 -5.14
CA HIS A 5 -8.72 -0.93 -5.15
C HIS A 5 -7.35 -0.24 -5.18
N LEU A 6 -6.39 -0.73 -4.41
CA LEU A 6 -5.03 -0.18 -4.42
C LEU A 6 -4.36 -0.34 -5.80
N ASN A 7 -4.51 -1.52 -6.42
CA ASN A 7 -4.02 -1.76 -7.78
C ASN A 7 -4.63 -0.82 -8.83
N ALA A 8 -5.92 -0.50 -8.71
CA ALA A 8 -6.57 0.46 -9.59
C ALA A 8 -6.07 1.90 -9.37
N LEU A 9 -5.66 2.25 -8.15
CA LEU A 9 -5.18 3.59 -7.80
C LEU A 9 -3.69 3.80 -8.13
N LEU A 10 -2.89 2.74 -8.16
CA LEU A 10 -1.44 2.81 -8.40
C LEU A 10 -1.04 3.63 -9.64
N PRO A 11 -1.67 3.46 -10.83
CA PRO A 11 -1.37 4.29 -12.00
C PRO A 11 -1.64 5.77 -11.79
N MET A 12 -2.68 6.11 -11.01
CA MET A 12 -3.03 7.49 -10.69
C MET A 12 -2.00 8.10 -9.73
N LEU A 13 -1.56 7.34 -8.72
CA LEU A 13 -0.53 7.78 -7.78
C LEU A 13 0.80 8.09 -8.50
N ARG A 14 1.15 7.32 -9.53
CA ARG A 14 2.31 7.60 -10.40
C ARG A 14 2.26 8.94 -11.12
N ARG A 15 1.05 9.45 -11.37
CA ARG A 15 0.86 10.75 -12.03
C ARG A 15 0.90 11.92 -11.03
N CYS A 16 0.90 11.65 -9.72
CA CYS A 16 0.97 12.67 -8.70
C CYS A 16 2.43 13.11 -8.48
N SER A 17 2.86 14.14 -9.22
CA SER A 17 4.23 14.68 -9.15
C SER A 17 4.63 15.29 -7.80
N HIS A 18 3.66 15.53 -6.90
CA HIS A 18 3.89 16.14 -5.58
C HIS A 18 3.51 15.21 -4.43
N LEU A 19 3.28 13.92 -4.70
CA LEU A 19 2.93 12.97 -3.67
C LEU A 19 4.19 12.59 -2.87
N ARG A 20 4.36 13.24 -1.72
CA ARG A 20 5.53 13.03 -0.83
C ARG A 20 5.29 12.03 0.28
N PHE A 21 4.04 11.88 0.69
CA PHE A 21 3.63 11.06 1.83
C PHE A 21 2.42 10.21 1.46
N LEU A 22 2.51 8.90 1.67
CA LEU A 22 1.40 7.96 1.46
C LEU A 22 1.18 7.14 2.73
N GLY A 23 -0.01 7.24 3.32
CA GLY A 23 -0.41 6.44 4.47
C GLY A 23 -1.56 5.51 4.12
N LEU A 24 -1.42 4.21 4.41
CA LEU A 24 -2.41 3.18 4.09
C LEU A 24 -3.07 2.58 5.34
N TYR A 25 -3.09 3.32 6.44
CA TYR A 25 -3.66 2.91 7.72
C TYR A 25 -5.11 2.43 7.59
N GLY A 26 -5.49 1.43 8.38
CA GLY A 26 -6.86 0.92 8.44
C GLY A 26 -7.33 0.16 7.20
N ASN A 27 -6.50 0.03 6.16
CA ASN A 27 -6.84 -0.73 4.97
C ASN A 27 -6.49 -2.21 5.18
N PRO A 28 -7.43 -3.14 4.94
CA PRO A 28 -7.16 -4.57 5.08
C PRO A 28 -6.37 -5.08 3.87
N LEU A 29 -5.07 -4.81 3.84
CA LEU A 29 -4.17 -5.17 2.75
C LEU A 29 -3.41 -6.46 3.03
N SER A 30 -3.26 -7.31 2.01
CA SER A 30 -2.44 -8.51 2.10
C SER A 30 -0.94 -8.21 2.00
N THR A 31 -0.10 -9.12 2.50
CA THR A 31 1.36 -9.05 2.33
C THR A 31 1.76 -8.98 0.87
N ALA A 32 1.02 -9.66 -0.02
CA ALA A 32 1.29 -9.68 -1.44
C ALA A 32 1.19 -8.28 -2.06
N VAL A 33 0.10 -7.54 -1.78
CA VAL A 33 -0.08 -6.20 -2.33
C VAL A 33 0.87 -5.18 -1.69
N LEU A 34 1.24 -5.36 -0.42
CA LEU A 34 2.21 -4.48 0.25
C LEU A 34 3.61 -4.63 -0.37
N LYS A 35 4.03 -5.85 -0.74
CA LYS A 35 5.29 -6.09 -1.46
C LYS A 35 5.28 -5.47 -2.85
N ASP A 36 4.20 -5.65 -3.58
CA ASP A 36 4.03 -5.05 -4.91
C ASP A 36 4.05 -3.51 -4.84
N LEU A 37 3.36 -2.93 -3.86
CA LEU A 37 3.39 -1.50 -3.59
C LEU A 37 4.79 -1.00 -3.25
N LEU A 38 5.58 -1.74 -2.46
CA LEU A 38 6.97 -1.38 -2.15
C LEU A 38 7.80 -1.20 -3.43
N LEU A 39 7.72 -2.16 -4.35
CA LEU A 39 8.44 -2.10 -5.63
C LEU A 39 7.97 -0.91 -6.48
N LYS A 40 6.66 -0.73 -6.62
CA LYS A 40 6.08 0.37 -7.40
C LYS A 40 6.30 1.74 -6.78
N SER A 41 6.48 1.79 -5.46
CA SER A 41 6.73 3.05 -4.75
C SER A 41 8.11 3.64 -5.05
N LEU A 42 9.07 2.81 -5.48
CA LEU A 42 10.37 3.26 -5.95
C LEU A 42 10.28 4.04 -7.27
N GLU A 43 9.21 3.85 -8.03
CA GLU A 43 8.98 4.53 -9.31
C GLU A 43 8.24 5.87 -9.13
N LEU A 44 7.94 6.27 -7.89
CA LEU A 44 7.31 7.54 -7.56
C LEU A 44 8.40 8.58 -7.26
N PRO A 45 8.63 9.55 -8.16
CA PRO A 45 9.85 10.38 -8.13
C PRO A 45 9.96 11.28 -6.90
N ASP A 46 8.82 11.69 -6.31
CA ASP A 46 8.76 12.66 -5.20
C ASP A 46 8.31 12.00 -3.88
N LEU A 47 8.18 10.66 -3.84
CA LEU A 47 7.66 9.97 -2.66
C LEU A 47 8.75 9.75 -1.62
N HIS A 48 8.65 10.47 -0.50
CA HIS A 48 9.65 10.42 0.56
C HIS A 48 9.30 9.40 1.64
N LYS A 49 8.02 9.14 1.87
CA LYS A 49 7.58 8.25 2.95
C LYS A 49 6.30 7.50 2.60
N VAL A 50 6.35 6.19 2.83
CA VAL A 50 5.17 5.31 2.79
C VAL A 50 5.00 4.68 4.15
N VAL A 51 3.77 4.67 4.66
CA VAL A 51 3.41 3.94 5.88
C VAL A 51 2.49 2.80 5.53
N TYR A 52 3.02 1.59 5.74
CA TYR A 52 2.33 0.33 5.46
C TYR A 52 1.53 -0.13 6.69
N PRO A 53 0.27 -0.58 6.53
CA PRO A 53 -0.46 -1.25 7.59
C PRO A 53 0.15 -2.62 7.88
N PHE A 54 -0.20 -3.20 9.02
CA PHE A 54 0.12 -4.59 9.32
C PHE A 54 -0.67 -5.50 8.35
N PRO A 55 -0.02 -6.47 7.66
CA PRO A 55 -0.70 -7.30 6.68
C PRO A 55 -1.79 -8.17 7.32
N VAL A 56 -2.96 -8.23 6.68
CA VAL A 56 -4.12 -8.94 7.26
C VAL A 56 -3.95 -10.45 7.33
N ASP A 57 -3.18 -11.01 6.39
CA ASP A 57 -2.81 -12.42 6.35
C ASP A 57 -1.80 -12.80 7.45
N CYS A 58 -1.16 -11.81 8.09
CA CYS A 58 -0.32 -12.01 9.26
C CYS A 58 -1.08 -11.86 10.59
N TYR A 59 -2.36 -11.46 10.58
CA TYR A 59 -3.13 -11.40 11.81
C TYR A 59 -3.24 -12.80 12.40
N LYS A 60 -2.73 -12.96 13.63
CA LYS A 60 -2.95 -14.18 14.40
C LYS A 60 -4.47 -14.30 14.57
N ARG A 61 -5.03 -15.43 14.16
CA ARG A 61 -6.40 -15.76 14.57
C ARG A 61 -6.37 -15.89 16.08
N GLU A 62 -7.02 -14.96 16.77
CA GLU A 62 -7.29 -15.14 18.19
C GLU A 62 -8.09 -16.45 18.32
N PRO A 63 -7.67 -17.37 19.21
CA PRO A 63 -8.49 -18.54 19.50
C PRO A 63 -9.87 -18.06 20.00
N PRO A 64 -10.94 -18.77 19.63
CA PRO A 64 -12.29 -18.45 20.10
C PRO A 64 -12.42 -18.57 21.63
#